data_AF-A0A8T4GY61-F1
#
_entry.id   AF-A0A8T4GY61-F1
#
_cell.length_a   1.000
_cell.length_b   1.000
_cell.length_c   1.000
_cell.angle_alpha   90.00
_cell.angle_beta   90.00
_cell.angle_gamma   90.00
#
_symmetry.space_group_name_H-M   'P 1'
#
loop_
_entity.id
_entity.type
_entity.pdbx_description
1 polymer ?
#
loop_
_entity_poly.entity_id
_entity_poly.type
_entity_poly.pdbx_seq_one_letter_code
_entity_poly.pdbx_strand_id
1 'polypeptide(L)'
;MTLPRRLPRPGAVDRESYWGWVAAALFLLLPVDLLTTLLCAAVVGADAEANPWMAWLLAQPLSVLIGVHVAVGMTAVAGFAAYEVLSRRSERFGDVMLRAARVYLVLLVAAGFVVFWNNLAVLLFRRSLFAVVF
;
A
#
# COMPACT_ATOMS: atom_id res chain seq x y z
N MET A 1 -29.74 -29.55 -19.86
CA MET A 1 -30.22 -28.38 -19.09
C MET A 1 -29.02 -27.68 -18.48
N THR A 2 -28.53 -26.62 -19.12
CA THR A 2 -27.46 -25.75 -18.62
C THR A 2 -28.08 -24.70 -17.70
N LEU A 3 -27.70 -24.70 -16.42
CA LEU A 3 -28.15 -23.69 -15.46
C LEU A 3 -27.76 -22.28 -15.98
N PRO A 4 -28.66 -21.29 -15.93
CA PRO A 4 -28.34 -19.93 -16.37
C PRO A 4 -27.19 -19.38 -15.51
N ARG A 5 -26.09 -19.00 -16.18
CA ARG A 5 -24.98 -18.23 -15.58
C ARG A 5 -25.60 -17.01 -14.89
N ARG A 6 -25.60 -16.97 -13.56
CA ARG A 6 -25.98 -15.74 -12.83
C ARG A 6 -25.01 -14.66 -13.29
N LEU A 7 -25.52 -13.67 -14.01
CA LEU A 7 -24.75 -12.48 -14.35
C LEU A 7 -24.26 -11.84 -13.04
N PRO A 8 -22.96 -11.51 -12.91
CA PRO A 8 -22.46 -10.84 -11.72
C PRO A 8 -23.27 -9.57 -11.50
N ARG A 9 -23.80 -9.39 -10.28
CA ARG A 9 -24.54 -8.17 -9.93
C ARG A 9 -23.62 -6.96 -10.16
N PRO A 10 -24.08 -5.87 -10.80
CA PRO A 10 -23.32 -4.63 -10.85
C PRO A 10 -22.96 -4.20 -9.43
N GLY A 11 -21.65 -4.16 -9.12
CA GLY A 11 -21.13 -3.87 -7.78
C GLY A 11 -20.76 -5.09 -6.91
N ALA A 12 -20.98 -6.32 -7.38
CA ALA A 12 -20.38 -7.50 -6.75
C ALA A 12 -18.85 -7.38 -6.84
N VAL A 13 -18.17 -7.44 -5.70
CA VAL A 13 -16.71 -7.39 -5.66
C VAL A 13 -16.18 -8.72 -6.15
N ASP A 14 -15.64 -8.72 -7.37
CA ASP A 14 -14.86 -9.86 -7.82
C ASP A 14 -13.59 -9.97 -6.95
N ARG A 15 -13.34 -11.16 -6.41
CA ARG A 15 -12.20 -11.43 -5.52
C ARG A 15 -10.88 -11.28 -6.23
N GLU A 16 -10.84 -11.61 -7.51
CA GLU A 16 -9.64 -11.42 -8.33
C GLU A 16 -9.31 -9.92 -8.42
N SER A 17 -10.33 -9.07 -8.57
CA SER A 17 -10.16 -7.62 -8.52
C SER A 17 -9.68 -7.14 -7.14
N TYR A 18 -10.23 -7.66 -6.04
CA TYR A 18 -9.81 -7.29 -4.68
C TYR A 18 -8.32 -7.58 -4.42
N TRP A 19 -7.86 -8.81 -4.69
CA TRP A 19 -6.45 -9.16 -4.52
C TRP A 19 -5.54 -8.45 -5.52
N GLY A 20 -6.05 -8.11 -6.70
CA GLY A 20 -5.37 -7.20 -7.64
C GLY A 20 -5.11 -5.81 -7.04
N TRP A 21 -6.09 -5.22 -6.35
CA TRP A 21 -5.92 -3.95 -5.64
C TRP A 21 -4.97 -4.06 -4.45
N VAL A 22 -5.01 -5.16 -3.69
CA VAL A 22 -4.03 -5.44 -2.62
C VAL A 22 -2.62 -5.49 -3.20
N ALA A 23 -2.42 -6.24 -4.29
CA ALA A 23 -1.12 -6.37 -4.95
C ALA A 23 -0.63 -5.01 -5.47
N ALA A 24 -1.49 -4.21 -6.09
CA ALA A 24 -1.15 -2.87 -6.55
C ALA A 24 -0.74 -1.95 -5.39
N ALA A 25 -1.48 -1.98 -4.28
CA ALA A 25 -1.18 -1.18 -3.10
C ALA A 25 0.17 -1.59 -2.49
N LEU A 26 0.41 -2.90 -2.32
CA LEU A 26 1.66 -3.42 -1.75
C LEU A 26 2.85 -3.15 -2.67
N PHE A 27 2.69 -3.28 -3.99
CA PHE A 27 3.73 -2.95 -4.96
C PHE A 27 4.08 -1.46 -4.91
N LEU A 28 3.09 -0.59 -4.80
CA LEU A 28 3.33 0.85 -4.75
C LEU A 28 3.99 1.27 -3.43
N LEU A 29 3.50 0.75 -2.30
CA LEU A 29 3.91 1.18 -0.96
C LEU A 29 5.15 0.46 -0.41
N LEU A 30 5.59 -0.65 -1.01
CA LEU A 30 6.77 -1.36 -0.55
C LEU A 30 7.95 -1.18 -1.51
N PRO A 31 8.03 -1.85 -2.69
CA PRO A 31 9.20 -1.73 -3.53
C PRO A 31 9.33 -0.36 -4.20
N VAL A 32 8.23 0.21 -4.73
CA VAL A 32 8.29 1.52 -5.40
C VAL A 32 8.64 2.62 -4.41
N ASP A 33 7.91 2.68 -3.29
CA ASP A 33 8.17 3.64 -2.22
C ASP A 33 9.62 3.53 -1.73
N LEU A 34 10.06 2.33 -1.32
CA LEU A 34 11.43 2.10 -0.83
C LEU A 34 12.49 2.53 -1.84
N LEU A 35 12.33 2.16 -3.11
CA LEU A 35 13.29 2.56 -4.15
C LEU A 35 13.37 4.08 -4.25
N THR A 36 12.22 4.76 -4.29
CA THR A 36 12.19 6.22 -4.39
C THR A 36 12.76 6.90 -3.15
N THR A 37 12.52 6.34 -1.95
CA THR A 37 13.07 6.82 -0.69
C THR A 37 14.59 6.65 -0.65
N LEU A 38 15.13 5.51 -1.08
CA LEU A 38 16.59 5.29 -1.18
C LEU A 38 17.24 6.26 -2.17
N LEU A 39 16.59 6.51 -3.31
CA LEU A 39 17.07 7.49 -4.28
C LEU A 39 17.02 8.92 -3.71
N CYS A 40 15.97 9.28 -2.97
CA CYS A 40 15.90 10.57 -2.28
C CYS A 40 16.99 10.69 -1.21
N ALA A 41 17.28 9.64 -0.44
CA ALA A 41 18.34 9.65 0.56
C ALA A 41 19.74 9.82 -0.08
N ALA A 42 20.00 9.20 -1.24
CA ALA A 42 21.21 9.44 -2.03
C ALA A 42 21.28 10.88 -2.57
N VAL A 43 20.10 11.43 -2.86
CA VAL A 43 19.72 12.82 -3.13
C VAL A 43 20.18 13.90 -2.16
N VAL A 44 19.50 13.88 -1.02
CA VAL A 44 19.43 14.96 -0.04
C VAL A 44 19.99 14.54 1.31
N GLY A 45 20.50 13.31 1.43
CA GLY A 45 20.95 12.70 2.67
C GLY A 45 19.81 11.99 3.41
N ALA A 46 20.17 10.97 4.21
CA ALA A 46 19.20 10.23 5.03
C ALA A 46 18.60 11.09 6.16
N ASP A 47 19.33 12.11 6.62
CA ASP A 47 18.88 13.02 7.69
C ASP A 47 17.72 13.94 7.25
N ALA A 48 17.45 14.02 5.94
CA ALA A 48 16.32 14.77 5.40
C ALA A 48 14.98 13.99 5.48
N GLU A 49 15.00 12.72 5.91
CA GLU A 49 13.80 11.90 6.06
C GLU A 49 12.95 12.38 7.24
N ALA A 50 11.70 12.76 6.97
CA ALA A 50 10.79 13.27 7.99
C ALA A 50 10.13 12.16 8.81
N ASN A 51 9.99 10.94 8.25
CA ASN A 51 9.44 9.80 8.96
C ASN A 51 10.51 9.19 9.90
N PRO A 52 10.35 9.29 11.24
CA PRO A 52 11.38 8.83 12.18
C PRO A 52 11.67 7.33 12.07
N TRP A 53 10.66 6.52 11.69
CA TRP A 53 10.84 5.08 11.51
C TRP A 53 11.67 4.77 10.27
N MET A 54 11.43 5.50 9.18
CA MET A 54 12.20 5.31 7.95
C MET A 54 13.61 5.87 8.09
N ALA A 55 13.78 7.02 8.76
CA ALA A 55 15.09 7.58 9.08
C ALA A 55 15.95 6.58 9.89
N TRP A 56 15.35 5.95 10.91
CA TRP A 56 16.02 4.88 11.65
C TRP A 56 16.37 3.69 10.77
N LEU A 57 15.46 3.28 9.88
CA LEU A 57 15.65 2.13 8.99
C LEU A 57 16.75 2.36 7.95
N LEU A 58 16.88 3.59 7.44
CA LEU A 58 17.95 4.00 6.52
C LEU A 58 19.34 3.93 7.18
N ALA A 59 19.42 4.06 8.51
CA ALA A 59 20.66 3.89 9.26
C ALA A 59 21.03 2.42 9.51
N GLN A 60 20.16 1.46 9.19
CA GLN A 60 20.41 0.04 9.40
C GLN A 60 21.12 -0.62 8.20
N PRO A 61 21.77 -1.78 8.40
CA PRO A 61 22.27 -2.59 7.29
C PRO A 61 21.16 -2.96 6.30
N LEU A 62 21.51 -3.09 5.01
CA LEU A 62 20.56 -3.40 3.95
C LEU A 62 19.70 -4.65 4.22
N SER A 63 20.27 -5.66 4.89
CA SER A 63 19.54 -6.88 5.27
C SER A 63 18.39 -6.62 6.25
N VAL A 64 18.57 -5.72 7.21
CA VAL A 64 17.53 -5.32 8.17
C VAL A 64 16.44 -4.55 7.45
N LEU A 65 16.82 -3.59 6.60
CA LEU A 65 15.88 -2.81 5.81
C LEU A 65 15.01 -3.72 4.91
N ILE A 66 15.62 -4.67 4.19
CA ILE A 66 14.88 -5.64 3.37
C ILE A 66 13.98 -6.51 4.25
N GLY A 67 14.52 -7.04 5.37
CA GLY A 67 13.78 -7.90 6.28
C GLY A 67 12.53 -7.23 6.85
N VAL A 68 12.61 -5.96 7.22
CA VAL A 68 11.47 -5.17 7.71
C VAL A 68 10.42 -4.99 6.61
N HIS A 69 10.79 -4.63 5.39
CA HIS A 69 9.82 -4.46 4.29
C HIS A 69 9.12 -5.77 3.92
N VAL A 70 9.86 -6.88 3.90
CA VAL A 70 9.28 -8.22 3.69
C VAL A 70 8.32 -8.56 4.83
N ALA A 71 8.69 -8.32 6.09
CA ALA A 71 7.84 -8.56 7.24
C ALA A 71 6.55 -7.73 7.21
N VAL A 72 6.64 -6.45 6.84
CA VAL A 72 5.47 -5.57 6.66
C VAL A 72 4.56 -6.10 5.55
N GLY A 73 5.12 -6.47 4.39
CA GLY A 73 4.35 -7.04 3.29
C GLY A 73 3.63 -8.34 3.68
N MET A 74 4.34 -9.26 4.34
CA MET A 74 3.76 -10.51 4.84
C MET A 74 2.64 -10.27 5.85
N THR A 75 2.83 -9.31 6.77
CA THR A 75 1.83 -8.94 7.77
C THR A 75 0.59 -8.35 7.12
N ALA A 76 0.75 -7.49 6.11
CA ALA A 76 -0.35 -6.91 5.36
C ALA A 76 -1.15 -7.99 4.59
N VAL A 77 -0.46 -8.90 3.90
CA VAL A 77 -1.10 -10.03 3.19
C VAL A 77 -1.87 -10.91 4.17
N ALA A 78 -1.26 -11.28 5.31
CA ALA A 78 -1.92 -12.08 6.34
C ALA A 78 -3.16 -11.37 6.92
N GLY A 79 -3.06 -10.06 7.18
CA GLY A 79 -4.17 -9.24 7.66
C GLY A 79 -5.34 -9.18 6.68
N PHE A 80 -5.07 -8.94 5.39
CA PHE A 80 -6.11 -8.94 4.36
C PHE A 80 -6.73 -10.33 4.15
N ALA A 81 -5.94 -11.40 4.24
CA ALA A 81 -6.45 -12.77 4.18
C ALA A 81 -7.37 -13.08 5.37
N ALA A 82 -6.96 -12.73 6.58
CA ALA A 82 -7.77 -12.90 7.79
C ALA A 82 -9.07 -12.08 7.72
N TYR A 83 -8.98 -10.84 7.25
CA TYR A 83 -10.15 -9.98 7.02
C TYR A 83 -11.12 -10.61 6.02
N GLU A 84 -10.62 -11.15 4.92
CA GLU A 84 -11.44 -11.81 3.93
C GLU A 84 -12.13 -13.06 4.51
N VAL A 85 -11.42 -13.90 5.26
CA VAL A 85 -11.98 -15.07 5.94
C VAL A 85 -13.08 -14.67 6.92
N LEU A 86 -12.85 -13.62 7.71
CA LEU A 86 -13.84 -13.12 8.67
C LEU A 86 -15.07 -12.55 7.95
N SER A 87 -14.88 -11.82 6.85
CA SER A 87 -15.98 -11.25 6.06
C SER A 87 -16.92 -12.32 5.53
N ARG A 88 -16.38 -13.49 5.14
CA ARG A 88 -17.14 -14.63 4.62
C ARG A 88 -18.01 -15.31 5.67
N ARG A 89 -17.58 -15.33 6.93
CA ARG A 89 -18.33 -15.95 8.03
C ARG A 89 -19.50 -15.09 8.51
N SER A 90 -19.52 -13.80 8.18
CA SER A 90 -20.56 -12.89 8.62
C SER A 90 -21.68 -12.78 7.57
N GLU A 91 -22.77 -13.52 7.77
CA GLU A 91 -23.96 -13.44 6.92
C GLU A 91 -24.61 -12.05 6.93
N ARG A 92 -24.43 -11.28 8.02
CA ARG A 92 -25.08 -9.98 8.23
C ARG A 92 -24.26 -8.79 7.74
N PHE A 93 -22.92 -8.87 7.76
CA PHE A 93 -22.04 -7.72 7.48
C PHE A 93 -20.96 -7.97 6.42
N GLY A 94 -20.85 -9.18 5.86
CA GLY A 94 -19.79 -9.52 4.90
C GLY A 94 -19.70 -8.57 3.70
N ASP A 95 -20.84 -8.20 3.12
CA ASP A 95 -20.91 -7.26 1.97
C ASP A 95 -20.52 -5.82 2.33
N VAL A 96 -20.77 -5.40 3.57
CA VAL A 96 -20.37 -4.08 4.07
C VAL A 96 -18.87 -4.06 4.34
N MET A 97 -18.33 -5.10 4.97
CA MET A 97 -16.89 -5.28 5.19
C MET A 97 -16.11 -5.26 3.86
N LEU A 98 -16.55 -6.04 2.86
CA LEU A 98 -15.87 -6.07 1.57
C LEU A 98 -15.90 -4.70 0.85
N ARG A 99 -17.00 -3.96 0.96
CA ARG A 99 -17.07 -2.58 0.44
C ARG A 99 -16.13 -1.63 1.19
N ALA A 100 -16.08 -1.70 2.52
CA ALA A 100 -15.17 -0.91 3.32
C ALA A 100 -13.70 -1.21 2.98
N ALA A 101 -13.34 -2.49 2.83
CA ALA A 101 -12.00 -2.91 2.44
C ALA A 101 -11.62 -2.41 1.04
N ARG A 102 -12.57 -2.42 0.09
CA ARG A 102 -12.33 -1.82 -1.23
C ARG A 102 -12.06 -0.33 -1.15
N VAL A 103 -12.89 0.43 -0.42
CA VAL A 103 -12.69 1.88 -0.25
C VAL A 103 -11.33 2.13 0.40
N TYR A 104 -11.00 1.37 1.44
CA TYR A 104 -9.70 1.43 2.08
C TYR A 104 -8.55 1.16 1.10
N LEU A 105 -8.64 0.14 0.24
CA LEU A 105 -7.61 -0.15 -0.76
C LEU A 105 -7.46 0.96 -1.81
N VAL A 106 -8.56 1.56 -2.27
CA VAL A 106 -8.49 2.70 -3.19
C VAL A 106 -7.79 3.88 -2.53
N LEU A 107 -8.12 4.17 -1.27
CA LEU A 107 -7.46 5.21 -0.49
C LEU A 107 -5.98 4.89 -0.25
N LEU A 108 -5.65 3.63 0.02
CA LEU A 108 -4.29 3.17 0.25
C LEU A 108 -3.43 3.33 -1.01
N VAL A 109 -3.96 2.97 -2.18
CA VAL A 109 -3.30 3.20 -3.47
C VAL A 109 -3.15 4.69 -3.75
N ALA A 110 -4.19 5.49 -3.53
CA ALA A 110 -4.12 6.94 -3.71
C ALA A 110 -3.06 7.58 -2.79
N ALA A 111 -2.98 7.15 -1.53
CA ALA A 111 -1.96 7.58 -0.59
C ALA A 111 -0.56 7.18 -1.08
N GLY A 112 -0.39 5.95 -1.58
CA GLY A 112 0.87 5.51 -2.17
C GLY A 112 1.31 6.37 -3.36
N PHE A 113 0.37 6.78 -4.22
CA PHE A 113 0.67 7.70 -5.32
C PHE A 113 1.07 9.09 -4.83
N VAL A 114 0.44 9.58 -3.77
CA VAL A 114 0.78 10.86 -3.15
C VAL A 114 2.20 10.85 -2.57
N VAL A 115 2.58 9.78 -1.86
CA VAL A 115 3.95 9.59 -1.35
C VAL A 115 4.93 9.46 -2.50
N PHE A 116 4.62 8.66 -3.52
CA PHE A 116 5.42 8.53 -4.73
C PHE A 116 5.65 9.89 -5.42
N TRP A 117 4.60 10.71 -5.56
CA TRP A 117 4.72 12.04 -6.16
C TRP A 117 5.61 12.97 -5.33
N ASN A 118 5.50 12.88 -4.01
CA ASN A 118 6.36 13.63 -3.11
C ASN A 118 7.83 13.23 -3.28
N ASN A 119 8.13 11.93 -3.34
CA ASN A 119 9.49 11.45 -3.55
C ASN A 119 10.02 11.85 -4.94
N LEU A 120 9.17 11.80 -5.97
CA LEU A 120 9.53 12.30 -7.30
C LEU A 120 9.86 13.80 -7.29
N ALA A 121 9.09 14.61 -6.55
CA ALA A 121 9.37 16.03 -6.40
C ALA A 121 10.72 16.29 -5.70
N VAL A 122 11.06 15.51 -4.67
CA VAL A 122 12.37 15.57 -4.01
C VAL A 122 13.48 15.16 -4.99
N LEU A 123 13.26 14.11 -5.79
CA LEU A 123 14.23 13.63 -6.75
C LEU A 123 14.54 14.66 -7.85
N LEU A 124 13.51 15.30 -8.39
CA LEU A 124 13.62 16.23 -9.52
C LEU A 124 13.93 17.67 -9.11
N PHE A 125 13.31 18.14 -8.03
CA PHE A 125 13.35 19.55 -7.61
C PHE A 125 14.05 19.76 -6.27
N ARG A 126 14.54 18.69 -5.61
CA ARG A 126 15.15 18.75 -4.27
C ARG A 126 14.22 19.33 -3.20
N ARG A 127 12.90 19.30 -3.45
CA ARG A 127 11.90 19.87 -2.56
C ARG A 127 10.72 18.93 -2.39
N SER A 128 10.29 18.76 -1.14
CA SER A 128 9.09 18.00 -0.79
C SER A 128 7.82 18.78 -1.14
N LEU A 129 6.78 18.10 -1.60
CA LEU A 129 5.45 18.69 -1.84
C LEU A 129 4.77 19.03 -0.50
N PHE A 130 5.14 18.34 0.57
CA PHE A 130 4.66 18.61 1.93
C PHE A 130 5.48 19.68 2.64
N ALA A 131 6.56 20.19 2.02
CA ALA A 131 7.30 21.33 2.54
C ALA A 131 6.51 22.62 2.29
N VAL A 132 5.43 22.80 3.06
CA VAL A 132 4.77 24.08 3.23
C VAL A 132 5.69 24.98 4.07
N VAL A 133 6.01 26.11 3.46
CA VAL A 133 6.74 27.28 3.95
C VAL A 133 6.52 27.53 5.45
N PHE A 134 7.60 27.49 6.23
CA PHE A 134 7.75 28.24 7.48
C PHE A 134 9.08 28.98 7.43
#